data_AF-A0A267D9G9-F1
#
_entry.id   AF-A0A267D9G9-F1
#
_cell.length_a   1.000
_cell.length_b   1.000
_cell.length_c   1.000
_cell.angle_alpha   90.00
_cell.angle_beta   90.00
_cell.angle_gamma   90.00
#
_symmetry.space_group_name_H-M   'P 1'
#
loop_
_entity.id
_entity.type
_entity.pdbx_description
1 polymer ?
#
loop_
_entity_poly.entity_id
_entity_poly.type
_entity_poly.pdbx_seq_one_letter_code
_entity_poly.pdbx_strand_id
1 'polypeptide(L)'
;MKKPDEAYLVLLLLPLMPVLLLGAVTDPAVNKTLKFHQSPACPPASVVTSMKLQGVKARQTCAVECSLRSNCAVYNFVSSSSECQMGSTADLIGSWTPNESSPCTSQLNPRLPGILTFRANLLAFLDFRVGQDNLIGGTQFKVSQSSPGVVYSSSQGAVFPTLDSTGASNYIELDKQGSETIANLLGRNKIFTVYARISRQAGTTPQSVYTLTDCNTYAEKRGGLSVESSRAVVYNSLTSPDEVKAKQSAQTFTSTYGETSIDTSIGAVFKTNEFTSAFVNGVASEVEALTVSSVPTFKGAPECIRLGFSPEANKGLVGRYICFAIVKAELTAAEFSELDALCG
;
A
#
# COMPACT_ATOMS: atom_id res chain seq x y z
N MET A 1 -36.25 40.63 77.68
CA MET A 1 -36.65 41.50 76.54
C MET A 1 -35.99 40.97 75.26
N LYS A 2 -36.13 41.66 74.12
CA LYS A 2 -35.71 41.24 72.78
C LYS A 2 -34.28 40.65 72.68
N LYS A 3 -34.16 39.53 71.96
CA LYS A 3 -33.39 39.33 70.69
C LYS A 3 -32.07 40.13 70.46
N PRO A 4 -31.11 39.63 69.62
CA PRO A 4 -30.75 38.23 69.33
C PRO A 4 -29.26 38.08 68.84
N ASP A 5 -28.78 37.34 67.80
CA ASP A 5 -29.13 36.14 66.96
C ASP A 5 -27.75 35.63 66.40
N GLU A 6 -27.13 34.54 66.90
CA GLU A 6 -25.99 33.84 66.23
C GLU A 6 -26.23 32.32 66.19
N ALA A 7 -26.12 31.70 65.00
CA ALA A 7 -26.45 30.29 64.78
C ALA A 7 -25.23 29.51 64.26
N TYR A 8 -24.94 28.36 64.88
CA TYR A 8 -23.73 27.58 64.62
C TYR A 8 -23.76 26.77 63.31
N LEU A 9 -22.57 26.61 62.73
CA LEU A 9 -22.30 25.78 61.55
C LEU A 9 -22.41 24.28 61.90
N VAL A 10 -23.22 23.53 61.14
CA VAL A 10 -23.22 22.06 61.15
C VAL A 10 -23.28 21.53 59.72
N LEU A 11 -22.36 20.63 59.37
CA LEU A 11 -22.32 19.98 58.06
C LEU A 11 -23.51 19.00 57.91
N LEU A 12 -24.18 19.06 56.76
CA LEU A 12 -25.06 17.99 56.28
C LEU A 12 -24.50 17.40 54.99
N LEU A 13 -24.23 16.09 55.02
CA LEU A 13 -23.76 15.31 53.88
C LEU A 13 -24.92 15.02 52.93
N LEU A 14 -24.79 15.42 51.66
CA LEU A 14 -25.66 15.03 50.57
C LEU A 14 -24.81 14.39 49.45
N PRO A 15 -25.19 13.22 48.92
CA PRO A 15 -24.46 12.60 47.81
C PRO A 15 -24.76 13.35 46.50
N LEU A 16 -23.79 14.14 46.05
CA LEU A 16 -23.81 14.72 44.70
C LEU A 16 -23.67 13.62 43.66
N MET A 17 -24.81 13.17 43.10
CA MET A 17 -24.85 12.43 41.84
C MET A 17 -24.14 13.24 40.76
N PRO A 18 -23.05 12.75 40.14
CA PRO A 18 -22.51 13.38 38.94
C PRO A 18 -23.50 13.11 37.81
N VAL A 19 -24.33 14.10 37.48
CA VAL A 19 -25.13 14.07 36.26
C VAL A 19 -24.17 14.12 35.08
N LEU A 20 -23.84 12.95 34.55
CA LEU A 20 -23.15 12.78 33.28
C LEU A 20 -24.08 13.28 32.18
N LEU A 21 -24.12 14.60 31.99
CA LEU A 21 -24.52 15.17 30.72
C LEU A 21 -23.55 14.62 29.68
N LEU A 22 -24.03 13.63 28.93
CA LEU A 22 -23.54 13.29 27.60
C LEU A 22 -23.84 14.49 26.68
N GLY A 23 -23.08 15.56 26.89
CA GLY A 23 -22.97 16.66 25.95
C GLY A 23 -22.41 16.08 24.67
N ALA A 24 -23.28 15.83 23.70
CA ALA A 24 -22.88 15.38 22.40
C ALA A 24 -21.98 16.45 21.80
N VAL A 25 -20.66 16.18 21.77
CA VAL A 25 -19.69 17.00 21.05
C VAL A 25 -19.96 16.77 19.57
N THR A 26 -20.94 17.48 19.04
CA THR A 26 -21.26 17.53 17.63
C THR A 26 -20.15 18.31 16.93
N ASP A 27 -19.04 17.62 16.67
CA ASP A 27 -17.94 18.15 15.87
C ASP A 27 -18.51 18.65 14.52
N PRO A 28 -18.46 19.96 14.24
CA PRO A 28 -19.15 20.55 13.10
C PRO A 28 -18.54 20.16 11.75
N ALA A 29 -17.48 19.35 11.72
CA ALA A 29 -16.91 18.78 10.50
C ALA A 29 -17.82 17.74 9.79
N VAL A 30 -18.74 17.08 10.51
CA VAL A 30 -19.46 15.90 10.01
C VAL A 30 -20.77 16.25 9.28
N ASN A 31 -20.68 17.03 8.19
CA ASN A 31 -21.79 17.13 7.23
C ASN A 31 -21.37 17.26 5.75
N LYS A 32 -20.16 16.80 5.41
CA LYS A 32 -19.87 16.41 4.01
C LYS A 32 -20.68 15.15 3.70
N THR A 33 -21.63 15.24 2.76
CA THR A 33 -22.37 14.08 2.27
C THR A 33 -21.37 13.12 1.60
N LEU A 34 -21.12 11.97 2.23
CA LEU A 34 -20.23 10.93 1.71
C LEU A 34 -20.87 10.32 0.45
N LYS A 35 -20.50 10.85 -0.72
CA LYS A 35 -20.97 10.38 -2.03
C LYS A 35 -20.26 9.09 -2.43
N PHE A 36 -20.83 7.95 -2.07
CA PHE A 36 -20.36 6.64 -2.53
C PHE A 36 -20.38 6.56 -4.06
N HIS A 37 -19.30 6.03 -4.65
CA HIS A 37 -19.18 5.84 -6.09
C HIS A 37 -19.73 4.47 -6.51
N GLN A 38 -20.36 4.37 -7.68
CA GLN A 38 -20.86 3.09 -8.17
C GLN A 38 -19.73 2.26 -8.76
N SER A 39 -19.77 0.94 -8.58
CA SER A 39 -18.82 0.00 -9.18
C SER A 39 -19.54 -1.28 -9.65
N PRO A 40 -19.16 -1.83 -10.82
CA PRO A 40 -19.66 -3.13 -11.30
C PRO A 40 -19.02 -4.32 -10.57
N ALA A 41 -18.04 -4.09 -9.68
CA ALA A 41 -17.41 -5.12 -8.86
C ALA A 41 -18.44 -5.78 -7.91
N CYS A 42 -18.71 -7.07 -8.09
CA CYS A 42 -19.71 -7.82 -7.32
C CYS A 42 -19.08 -8.71 -6.24
N PRO A 43 -19.72 -8.84 -5.07
CA PRO A 43 -19.26 -9.75 -4.02
C PRO A 43 -19.28 -11.21 -4.52
N PRO A 44 -18.32 -12.07 -4.11
CA PRO A 44 -18.28 -13.46 -4.54
C PRO A 44 -19.49 -14.27 -4.03
N ALA A 45 -20.03 -15.13 -4.88
CA ALA A 45 -21.18 -15.98 -4.54
C ALA A 45 -20.96 -16.94 -3.35
N SER A 46 -19.70 -17.26 -3.04
CA SER A 46 -19.29 -18.14 -1.94
C SER A 46 -18.88 -17.40 -0.66
N VAL A 47 -18.77 -16.07 -0.67
CA VAL A 47 -18.11 -15.35 0.42
C VAL A 47 -19.03 -15.11 1.61
N VAL A 48 -18.67 -15.79 2.71
CA VAL A 48 -18.87 -15.30 4.07
C VAL A 48 -18.13 -13.98 4.18
N THR A 49 -18.82 -12.88 3.86
CA THR A 49 -18.25 -11.53 3.94
C THR A 49 -17.89 -11.28 5.40
N SER A 50 -16.62 -10.95 5.67
CA SER A 50 -16.10 -10.63 7.01
C SER A 50 -16.90 -9.50 7.69
N MET A 51 -17.62 -8.71 6.91
CA MET A 51 -18.55 -7.67 7.32
C MET A 51 -19.93 -7.84 6.66
N LYS A 52 -20.64 -8.93 6.97
CA LYS A 52 -22.03 -9.16 6.58
C LYS A 52 -23.01 -8.60 7.62
N LEU A 53 -24.09 -7.94 7.18
CA LEU A 53 -25.18 -7.48 8.05
C LEU A 53 -26.55 -7.83 7.45
N GLN A 54 -27.42 -8.46 8.25
CA GLN A 54 -28.74 -8.95 7.81
C GLN A 54 -29.90 -8.17 8.45
N GLY A 55 -31.11 -8.34 7.91
CA GLY A 55 -32.31 -7.64 8.37
C GLY A 55 -32.39 -6.16 7.94
N VAL A 56 -31.53 -5.76 7.02
CA VAL A 56 -31.39 -4.37 6.57
C VAL A 56 -32.46 -4.01 5.55
N LYS A 57 -33.29 -3.02 5.90
CA LYS A 57 -34.45 -2.60 5.11
C LYS A 57 -34.16 -1.48 4.10
N ALA A 58 -32.97 -0.86 4.16
CA ALA A 58 -32.63 0.31 3.36
C ALA A 58 -31.14 0.36 2.98
N ARG A 59 -30.84 0.72 1.73
CA ARG A 59 -29.46 0.84 1.20
C ARG A 59 -28.60 1.83 2.00
N GLN A 60 -29.24 2.88 2.52
CA GLN A 60 -28.62 3.92 3.35
C GLN A 60 -27.98 3.34 4.62
N THR A 61 -28.54 2.28 5.21
CA THR A 61 -27.94 1.61 6.38
C THR A 61 -26.58 1.01 6.04
N CYS A 62 -26.42 0.39 4.86
CA CYS A 62 -25.12 -0.12 4.41
C CYS A 62 -24.09 1.01 4.22
N ALA A 63 -24.53 2.18 3.73
CA ALA A 63 -23.67 3.35 3.60
C ALA A 63 -23.19 3.89 4.95
N VAL A 64 -24.08 3.94 5.97
CA VAL A 64 -23.71 4.36 7.32
C VAL A 64 -22.75 3.34 7.97
N GLU A 65 -23.09 2.06 7.94
CA GLU A 65 -22.25 0.97 8.47
C GLU A 65 -20.84 0.97 7.86
N CYS A 66 -20.75 1.09 6.54
CA CYS A 66 -19.46 1.17 5.85
C CYS A 66 -18.70 2.48 6.15
N SER A 67 -19.42 3.58 6.43
CA SER A 67 -18.81 4.85 6.87
C SER A 67 -18.30 4.83 8.31
N LEU A 68 -18.83 3.95 9.16
CA LEU A 68 -18.38 3.78 10.55
C LEU A 68 -17.18 2.82 10.66
N ARG A 69 -17.08 1.84 9.75
CA ARG A 69 -16.00 0.85 9.71
C ARG A 69 -14.77 1.41 8.99
N SER A 70 -13.67 1.63 9.71
CA SER A 70 -12.41 2.14 9.16
C SER A 70 -11.84 1.27 8.03
N ASN A 71 -12.14 -0.03 8.05
CA ASN A 71 -11.69 -1.02 7.08
C ASN A 71 -12.76 -1.37 6.01
N CYS A 72 -13.91 -0.69 5.93
CA CYS A 72 -14.89 -0.95 4.87
C CYS A 72 -14.60 -0.12 3.61
N ALA A 73 -14.27 -0.80 2.53
CA ALA A 73 -13.93 -0.22 1.23
C ALA A 73 -15.12 -0.22 0.27
N VAL A 74 -15.95 -1.25 0.32
CA VAL A 74 -17.07 -1.45 -0.61
C VAL A 74 -18.26 -2.09 0.10
N TYR A 75 -19.48 -1.76 -0.34
CA TYR A 75 -20.67 -2.52 0.03
C TYR A 75 -21.56 -2.84 -1.17
N ASN A 76 -22.33 -3.92 -1.05
CA ASN A 76 -23.46 -4.26 -1.89
C ASN A 76 -24.71 -4.38 -1.01
N PHE A 77 -25.87 -3.92 -1.50
CA PHE A 77 -27.15 -4.08 -0.81
C PHE A 77 -28.03 -5.04 -1.61
N VAL A 78 -28.20 -6.24 -1.09
CA VAL A 78 -29.00 -7.30 -1.70
C VAL A 78 -30.42 -7.19 -1.15
N SER A 79 -31.29 -6.53 -1.90
CA SER A 79 -32.68 -6.25 -1.48
C SER A 79 -33.51 -7.52 -1.28
N SER A 80 -33.28 -8.56 -2.09
CA SER A 80 -33.98 -9.85 -2.02
C SER A 80 -33.71 -10.63 -0.73
N SER A 81 -32.56 -10.43 -0.07
CA SER A 81 -32.22 -11.04 1.22
C SER A 81 -32.18 -10.05 2.38
N SER A 82 -32.48 -8.76 2.15
CA SER A 82 -32.37 -7.68 3.14
C SER A 82 -30.98 -7.62 3.80
N GLU A 83 -29.94 -7.61 2.97
CA GLU A 83 -28.56 -7.85 3.39
C GLU A 83 -27.59 -6.77 2.88
N CYS A 84 -26.73 -6.24 3.77
CA CYS A 84 -25.52 -5.56 3.38
C CYS A 84 -24.37 -6.58 3.36
N GLN A 85 -23.74 -6.75 2.20
CA GLN A 85 -22.44 -7.40 2.09
C GLN A 85 -21.39 -6.29 2.04
N MET A 86 -20.40 -6.29 2.94
CA MET A 86 -19.34 -5.29 2.97
C MET A 86 -17.97 -5.97 2.87
N GLY A 87 -17.07 -5.34 2.12
CA GLY A 87 -15.70 -5.81 1.88
C GLY A 87 -14.66 -4.75 2.24
N SER A 88 -13.49 -5.21 2.65
CA SER A 88 -12.28 -4.41 2.83
C SER A 88 -11.60 -4.06 1.51
N THR A 89 -10.53 -3.26 1.55
CA THR A 89 -9.75 -2.93 0.35
C THR A 89 -9.16 -4.18 -0.30
N ALA A 90 -8.74 -5.16 0.52
CA ALA A 90 -8.29 -6.46 0.04
C ALA A 90 -9.41 -7.26 -0.64
N ASP A 91 -10.63 -7.27 -0.06
CA ASP A 91 -11.79 -7.91 -0.70
C ASP A 91 -12.15 -7.23 -2.03
N LEU A 92 -12.21 -5.89 -2.03
CA LEU A 92 -12.52 -5.08 -3.21
C LEU A 92 -11.54 -5.36 -4.35
N ILE A 93 -10.25 -5.42 -4.05
CA ILE A 93 -9.19 -5.65 -5.05
C ILE A 93 -9.16 -7.11 -5.51
N GLY A 94 -9.24 -8.05 -4.57
CA GLY A 94 -8.92 -9.45 -4.82
C GLY A 94 -10.08 -10.39 -5.14
N SER A 95 -11.26 -10.14 -4.57
CA SER A 95 -12.38 -11.08 -4.68
C SER A 95 -13.62 -10.45 -5.33
N TRP A 96 -13.87 -9.16 -5.17
CA TRP A 96 -15.06 -8.51 -5.75
C TRP A 96 -14.86 -8.24 -7.25
N THR A 97 -15.17 -9.19 -8.12
CA THR A 97 -15.00 -9.06 -9.58
C THR A 97 -16.30 -8.63 -10.27
N PRO A 98 -16.25 -7.98 -11.45
CA PRO A 98 -17.42 -7.87 -12.31
C PRO A 98 -18.04 -9.25 -12.59
N ASN A 99 -19.37 -9.31 -12.68
CA ASN A 99 -20.09 -10.54 -12.99
C ASN A 99 -21.06 -10.28 -14.16
N GLU A 100 -20.74 -10.80 -15.34
CA GLU A 100 -21.55 -10.64 -16.56
C GLU A 100 -22.84 -11.48 -16.51
N SER A 101 -22.83 -12.63 -15.82
CA SER A 101 -23.98 -13.54 -15.69
C SER A 101 -25.03 -13.08 -14.68
N SER A 102 -24.61 -12.27 -13.70
CA SER A 102 -25.49 -11.68 -12.69
C SER A 102 -24.94 -10.31 -12.29
N PRO A 103 -25.17 -9.28 -13.12
CA PRO A 103 -24.64 -7.95 -12.89
C PRO A 103 -25.27 -7.30 -11.66
N CYS A 104 -24.44 -6.66 -10.85
CA CYS A 104 -24.85 -5.96 -9.64
C CYS A 104 -24.24 -4.54 -9.63
N THR A 105 -24.65 -3.70 -8.67
CA THR A 105 -24.09 -2.36 -8.50
C THR A 105 -23.68 -2.12 -7.06
N SER A 106 -22.41 -2.40 -6.78
CA SER A 106 -21.76 -2.14 -5.50
C SER A 106 -21.40 -0.65 -5.36
N GLN A 107 -21.09 -0.23 -4.14
CA GLN A 107 -20.90 1.16 -3.75
C GLN A 107 -19.56 1.29 -3.02
N LEU A 108 -18.61 2.04 -3.60
CA LEU A 108 -17.29 2.30 -3.05
C LEU A 108 -17.36 3.40 -1.98
N ASN A 109 -16.75 3.14 -0.81
CA ASN A 109 -16.61 4.12 0.25
C ASN A 109 -15.79 5.31 -0.25
N PRO A 110 -16.27 6.56 -0.20
CA PRO A 110 -15.53 7.72 -0.72
C PRO A 110 -14.38 8.17 0.21
N ARG A 111 -14.06 7.39 1.26
CA ARG A 111 -12.75 7.44 1.91
C ARG A 111 -11.67 6.65 1.14
N LEU A 112 -12.06 5.73 0.26
CA LEU A 112 -11.15 5.26 -0.78
C LEU A 112 -10.89 6.41 -1.76
N PRO A 113 -9.66 6.55 -2.26
CA PRO A 113 -9.38 7.48 -3.33
C PRO A 113 -9.90 6.92 -4.66
N GLY A 114 -10.89 7.61 -5.22
CA GLY A 114 -11.31 7.45 -6.62
C GLY A 114 -11.91 6.09 -7.03
N ILE A 115 -11.81 5.80 -8.32
CA ILE A 115 -12.32 4.56 -8.93
C ILE A 115 -11.10 3.87 -9.53
N LEU A 116 -10.78 2.66 -9.05
CA LEU A 116 -9.58 1.91 -9.44
C LEU A 116 -9.60 1.45 -10.91
N THR A 117 -9.47 2.40 -11.83
CA THR A 117 -9.49 2.23 -13.29
C THR A 117 -8.37 1.31 -13.74
N PHE A 118 -7.18 1.49 -13.16
CA PHE A 118 -6.01 0.64 -13.35
C PHE A 118 -6.15 -0.80 -12.79
N ARG A 119 -7.23 -1.14 -12.05
CA ARG A 119 -7.37 -2.46 -11.40
C ARG A 119 -7.32 -3.62 -12.39
N ALA A 120 -7.88 -3.47 -13.59
CA ALA A 120 -7.81 -4.49 -14.63
C ALA A 120 -6.37 -4.79 -15.11
N ASN A 121 -5.43 -3.89 -14.83
CA ASN A 121 -4.01 -4.01 -15.16
C ASN A 121 -3.15 -4.39 -13.94
N LEU A 122 -3.71 -4.58 -12.73
CA LEU A 122 -2.94 -5.03 -11.56
C LEU A 122 -2.49 -6.48 -11.74
N LEU A 123 -1.19 -6.72 -11.56
CA LEU A 123 -0.56 -8.03 -11.64
C LEU A 123 -0.16 -8.57 -10.25
N ALA A 124 0.20 -7.64 -9.37
CA ALA A 124 0.43 -7.88 -7.96
C ALA A 124 -0.07 -6.67 -7.15
N PHE A 125 -0.69 -6.94 -6.01
CA PHE A 125 -1.00 -5.95 -4.98
C PHE A 125 -0.86 -6.62 -3.61
N LEU A 126 0.10 -6.17 -2.81
CA LEU A 126 0.42 -6.71 -1.48
C LEU A 126 0.24 -5.56 -0.47
N ASP A 127 -0.66 -5.73 0.49
CA ASP A 127 -0.84 -4.82 1.62
C ASP A 127 -0.40 -5.54 2.90
N PHE A 128 0.81 -5.21 3.35
CA PHE A 128 1.47 -5.90 4.45
C PHE A 128 0.86 -5.63 5.82
N ARG A 129 -0.16 -4.76 5.90
CA ARG A 129 -0.97 -4.50 7.11
C ARG A 129 -2.04 -5.57 7.31
N VAL A 130 -2.45 -6.27 6.24
CA VAL A 130 -3.51 -7.30 6.27
C VAL A 130 -3.00 -8.72 5.98
N GLY A 131 -1.88 -8.87 5.26
CA GLY A 131 -1.27 -10.18 4.97
C GLY A 131 -0.01 -10.05 4.12
N GLN A 132 0.69 -11.16 3.86
CA GLN A 132 1.82 -11.16 2.91
C GLN A 132 1.42 -11.70 1.53
N ASP A 133 0.22 -12.26 1.39
CA ASP A 133 -0.26 -12.81 0.12
C ASP A 133 -0.48 -11.72 -0.93
N ASN A 134 -0.28 -12.09 -2.20
CA ASN A 134 -0.71 -11.27 -3.32
C ASN A 134 -2.24 -11.26 -3.36
N LEU A 135 -2.84 -10.09 -3.13
CA LEU A 135 -4.27 -9.92 -3.06
C LEU A 135 -4.94 -10.02 -4.44
N ILE A 136 -4.20 -10.07 -5.55
CA ILE A 136 -4.74 -10.31 -6.89
C ILE A 136 -4.99 -11.82 -7.11
N GLY A 137 -6.27 -12.22 -7.03
CA GLY A 137 -6.71 -13.59 -7.29
C GLY A 137 -6.43 -14.08 -8.73
N GLY A 138 -6.33 -15.40 -8.92
CA GLY A 138 -5.87 -15.98 -10.19
C GLY A 138 -4.37 -15.77 -10.43
N THR A 139 -3.60 -15.79 -9.35
CA THR A 139 -2.22 -15.27 -9.19
C THR A 139 -1.30 -15.37 -10.40
N GLN A 140 -0.85 -14.21 -10.90
CA GLN A 140 0.38 -14.14 -11.70
C GLN A 140 1.64 -14.34 -10.86
N PHE A 141 1.61 -13.93 -9.58
CA PHE A 141 2.75 -14.00 -8.65
C PHE A 141 2.38 -14.75 -7.36
N LYS A 142 3.28 -15.64 -6.94
CA LYS A 142 3.37 -16.20 -5.59
C LYS A 142 4.21 -15.26 -4.72
N VAL A 143 4.00 -15.29 -3.40
CA VAL A 143 4.86 -14.60 -2.43
C VAL A 143 5.58 -15.62 -1.55
N SER A 144 6.83 -15.34 -1.19
CA SER A 144 7.70 -16.17 -0.35
C SER A 144 8.56 -15.26 0.56
N GLN A 145 9.24 -15.86 1.55
CA GLN A 145 10.18 -15.17 2.43
C GLN A 145 11.54 -15.85 2.40
N SER A 146 12.62 -15.07 2.57
CA SER A 146 13.99 -15.56 2.67
C SER A 146 14.18 -16.59 3.80
N SER A 147 13.59 -16.34 4.97
CA SER A 147 13.55 -17.27 6.11
C SER A 147 12.44 -16.86 7.09
N PRO A 148 11.66 -17.82 7.63
CA PRO A 148 10.59 -17.52 8.58
C PRO A 148 11.09 -16.76 9.82
N GLY A 149 10.37 -15.70 10.19
CA GLY A 149 10.66 -14.90 11.38
C GLY A 149 11.75 -13.83 11.22
N VAL A 150 12.49 -13.81 10.11
CA VAL A 150 13.49 -12.77 9.81
C VAL A 150 12.82 -11.46 9.36
N VAL A 151 11.78 -11.57 8.53
CA VAL A 151 10.83 -10.49 8.23
C VAL A 151 9.50 -10.86 8.88
N TYR A 152 8.97 -10.02 9.77
CA TYR A 152 7.76 -10.33 10.55
C TYR A 152 6.62 -9.35 10.28
N SER A 153 5.38 -9.84 10.24
CA SER A 153 4.20 -9.01 10.01
C SER A 153 3.83 -8.18 11.25
N SER A 154 3.29 -6.98 11.02
CA SER A 154 2.66 -6.14 12.04
C SER A 154 1.43 -5.45 11.46
N SER A 155 0.57 -4.89 12.32
CA SER A 155 -0.58 -4.06 11.89
C SER A 155 -0.20 -2.79 11.12
N GLN A 156 1.10 -2.47 11.04
CA GLN A 156 1.66 -1.32 10.33
C GLN A 156 2.59 -1.75 9.16
N GLY A 157 2.50 -3.00 8.71
CA GLY A 157 3.32 -3.54 7.61
C GLY A 157 4.29 -4.64 8.02
N ALA A 158 5.02 -5.18 7.05
CA ALA A 158 6.07 -6.17 7.25
C ALA A 158 7.37 -5.49 7.70
N VAL A 159 7.96 -5.96 8.80
CA VAL A 159 9.08 -5.31 9.48
C VAL A 159 10.41 -5.96 9.10
N PHE A 160 11.37 -5.12 8.74
CA PHE A 160 12.75 -5.44 8.37
C PHE A 160 13.66 -4.89 9.48
N PRO A 161 14.08 -5.72 10.46
CA PRO A 161 14.56 -5.22 11.75
C PRO A 161 16.00 -4.71 11.76
N THR A 162 16.85 -5.17 10.83
CA THR A 162 18.29 -4.89 10.84
C THR A 162 18.83 -4.72 9.42
N LEU A 163 19.94 -3.99 9.30
CA LEU A 163 20.85 -4.13 8.16
C LEU A 163 21.51 -5.51 8.24
N ASP A 164 21.52 -6.22 7.12
CA ASP A 164 22.34 -7.41 6.96
C ASP A 164 23.74 -7.02 6.48
N SER A 165 24.75 -7.40 7.27
CA SER A 165 26.17 -7.22 6.97
C SER A 165 26.68 -8.15 5.85
N THR A 166 25.89 -9.16 5.46
CA THR A 166 26.19 -10.11 4.39
C THR A 166 25.40 -9.88 3.09
N GLY A 167 24.32 -9.08 3.12
CA GLY A 167 23.53 -8.73 1.94
C GLY A 167 22.62 -9.86 1.40
N ALA A 168 22.25 -10.86 2.22
CA ALA A 168 21.56 -12.07 1.80
C ALA A 168 20.20 -12.34 2.51
N SER A 169 20.03 -11.92 3.77
CA SER A 169 19.10 -12.57 4.72
C SER A 169 17.67 -12.01 4.78
N ASN A 170 17.46 -10.72 4.52
CA ASN A 170 16.20 -10.04 4.90
C ASN A 170 15.36 -9.66 3.66
N TYR A 171 14.50 -10.55 3.15
CA TYR A 171 13.63 -10.21 2.00
C TYR A 171 12.28 -10.94 1.95
N ILE A 172 11.32 -10.28 1.29
CA ILE A 172 10.10 -10.89 0.75
C ILE A 172 10.31 -11.05 -0.76
N GLU A 173 9.97 -12.20 -1.31
CA GLU A 173 10.23 -12.56 -2.70
C GLU A 173 8.90 -12.80 -3.45
N LEU A 174 8.82 -12.29 -4.68
CA LEU A 174 7.68 -12.43 -5.57
C LEU A 174 8.09 -13.27 -6.78
N ASP A 175 7.70 -14.55 -6.73
CA ASP A 175 7.96 -15.54 -7.77
C ASP A 175 6.83 -15.55 -8.79
N LYS A 176 7.16 -15.57 -10.07
CA LYS A 176 6.16 -15.62 -11.14
C LYS A 176 5.60 -17.03 -11.30
N GLN A 177 4.28 -17.20 -11.20
CA GLN A 177 3.60 -18.46 -11.52
C GLN A 177 3.27 -18.55 -13.02
N GLY A 178 3.37 -19.75 -13.60
CA GLY A 178 3.08 -20.02 -15.02
C GLY A 178 4.30 -19.90 -15.94
N SER A 179 4.07 -19.85 -17.25
CA SER A 179 5.11 -19.98 -18.29
C SER A 179 5.67 -18.66 -18.85
N GLU A 180 5.06 -17.51 -18.55
CA GLU A 180 5.61 -16.18 -18.87
C GLU A 180 6.52 -15.73 -17.73
N THR A 181 7.81 -15.51 -17.99
CA THR A 181 8.81 -15.06 -16.99
C THR A 181 8.64 -13.58 -16.61
N ILE A 182 9.25 -13.13 -15.50
CA ILE A 182 9.31 -11.69 -15.18
C ILE A 182 9.99 -10.90 -16.30
N ALA A 183 11.06 -11.44 -16.90
CA ALA A 183 11.72 -10.84 -18.06
C ALA A 183 10.82 -10.69 -19.29
N ASN A 184 9.83 -11.57 -19.50
CA ASN A 184 8.84 -11.41 -20.56
C ASN A 184 7.78 -10.36 -20.19
N LEU A 185 7.37 -10.34 -18.92
CA LEU A 185 6.34 -9.44 -18.38
C LEU A 185 6.80 -7.97 -18.30
N LEU A 186 8.05 -7.75 -17.87
CA LEU A 186 8.69 -6.46 -17.63
C LEU A 186 9.77 -6.13 -18.69
N GLY A 187 9.73 -6.81 -19.83
CA GLY A 187 10.78 -6.77 -20.85
C GLY A 187 10.61 -5.70 -21.93
N ARG A 188 11.40 -5.86 -23.00
CA ARG A 188 11.34 -5.00 -24.17
C ARG A 188 9.91 -4.94 -24.74
N ASN A 189 9.51 -3.75 -25.18
CA ASN A 189 8.18 -3.44 -25.75
C ASN A 189 6.99 -3.63 -24.77
N LYS A 190 7.23 -3.67 -23.46
CA LYS A 190 6.19 -3.59 -22.41
C LYS A 190 6.12 -2.19 -21.82
N ILE A 191 5.00 -1.87 -21.17
CA ILE A 191 4.85 -0.69 -20.30
C ILE A 191 4.31 -1.17 -18.97
N PHE A 192 4.92 -0.75 -17.87
CA PHE A 192 4.48 -1.09 -16.52
C PHE A 192 4.83 -0.01 -15.51
N THR A 193 4.10 0.02 -14.40
CA THR A 193 4.38 0.87 -13.24
C THR A 193 4.60 -0.03 -12.02
N VAL A 194 5.70 0.21 -11.29
CA VAL A 194 5.92 -0.38 -9.97
C VAL A 194 5.61 0.66 -8.91
N TYR A 195 4.88 0.26 -7.86
CA TYR A 195 4.56 1.08 -6.69
C TYR A 195 5.12 0.42 -5.43
N ALA A 196 5.68 1.22 -4.53
CA ALA A 196 6.03 0.79 -3.17
C ALA A 196 5.70 1.88 -2.14
N ARG A 197 5.23 1.48 -0.95
CA ARG A 197 5.13 2.34 0.24
C ARG A 197 5.89 1.71 1.39
N ILE A 198 6.80 2.47 1.98
CA ILE A 198 7.69 2.04 3.05
C ILE A 198 7.75 3.09 4.16
N SER A 199 8.11 2.64 5.37
CA SER A 199 8.54 3.48 6.47
C SER A 199 9.95 3.05 6.83
N ARG A 200 10.95 3.76 6.30
CA ARG A 200 12.37 3.36 6.40
C ARG A 200 13.07 4.04 7.57
N GLN A 201 14.15 3.46 8.07
CA GLN A 201 15.02 4.15 9.03
C GLN A 201 15.62 5.42 8.40
N ALA A 202 15.63 6.52 9.14
CA ALA A 202 16.30 7.75 8.72
C ALA A 202 17.83 7.57 8.71
N GLY A 203 18.50 8.07 7.66
CA GLY A 203 19.95 7.93 7.52
C GLY A 203 20.47 8.24 6.12
N THR A 204 21.80 8.21 5.97
CA THR A 204 22.53 8.51 4.72
C THR A 204 22.81 7.28 3.86
N THR A 205 22.78 6.07 4.43
CA THR A 205 22.99 4.82 3.69
C THR A 205 21.83 4.55 2.74
N PRO A 206 22.06 4.31 1.43
CA PRO A 206 21.02 3.90 0.49
C PRO A 206 20.36 2.60 0.92
N GLN A 207 19.03 2.57 0.99
CA GLN A 207 18.25 1.38 1.32
C GLN A 207 17.42 0.92 0.12
N SER A 208 17.53 -0.37 -0.20
CA SER A 208 16.85 -0.97 -1.35
C SER A 208 15.35 -1.17 -1.08
N VAL A 209 14.53 -0.74 -2.04
CA VAL A 209 13.07 -0.88 -2.01
C VAL A 209 12.66 -2.18 -2.69
N TYR A 210 13.16 -2.42 -3.90
CA TYR A 210 13.08 -3.72 -4.55
C TYR A 210 14.29 -3.94 -5.46
N THR A 211 14.67 -5.20 -5.60
CA THR A 211 15.71 -5.65 -6.53
C THR A 211 15.11 -6.68 -7.49
N LEU A 212 15.38 -6.53 -8.78
CA LEU A 212 15.19 -7.57 -9.79
C LEU A 212 16.42 -8.47 -9.76
N THR A 213 16.23 -9.79 -9.69
CA THR A 213 17.32 -10.76 -9.54
C THR A 213 17.05 -12.06 -10.30
N ASP A 214 18.11 -12.85 -10.48
CA ASP A 214 18.02 -14.31 -10.60
C ASP A 214 17.77 -14.87 -9.19
N CYS A 215 16.83 -15.80 -9.04
CA CYS A 215 16.44 -16.32 -7.72
C CYS A 215 17.46 -17.33 -7.17
N ASN A 216 18.12 -18.04 -8.08
CA ASN A 216 19.09 -19.09 -7.80
C ASN A 216 20.46 -18.51 -7.44
N THR A 217 20.76 -17.26 -7.84
CA THR A 217 22.03 -16.59 -7.53
C THR A 217 21.83 -15.27 -6.77
N TYR A 218 22.14 -15.29 -5.46
CA TYR A 218 22.11 -14.12 -4.57
C TYR A 218 23.07 -12.97 -4.98
N ALA A 219 23.90 -13.15 -6.00
CA ALA A 219 25.02 -12.26 -6.31
C ALA A 219 24.74 -11.17 -7.36
N GLU A 220 23.73 -11.32 -8.23
CA GLU A 220 23.56 -10.43 -9.39
C GLU A 220 22.28 -9.58 -9.37
N LYS A 221 22.43 -8.31 -8.99
CA LYS A 221 21.41 -7.26 -9.17
C LYS A 221 21.15 -7.02 -10.66
N ARG A 222 19.97 -7.40 -11.17
CA ARG A 222 19.53 -7.20 -12.56
C ARG A 222 18.88 -5.81 -12.78
N GLY A 223 18.60 -5.08 -11.70
CA GLY A 223 17.96 -3.77 -11.65
C GLY A 223 17.27 -3.56 -10.30
N GLY A 224 16.70 -2.37 -10.04
CA GLY A 224 15.95 -2.12 -8.81
C GLY A 224 15.66 -0.66 -8.50
N LEU A 225 15.10 -0.42 -7.31
CA LEU A 225 14.79 0.90 -6.75
C LEU A 225 15.44 1.02 -5.37
N SER A 226 16.01 2.17 -5.02
CA SER A 226 16.56 2.42 -3.68
C SER A 226 16.35 3.88 -3.25
N VAL A 227 16.33 4.13 -1.94
CA VAL A 227 16.14 5.48 -1.37
C VAL A 227 17.38 5.89 -0.57
N GLU A 228 17.82 7.12 -0.78
CA GLU A 228 18.99 7.75 -0.15
C GLU A 228 18.51 8.85 0.83
N SER A 229 19.40 9.64 1.44
CA SER A 229 19.01 10.65 2.43
C SER A 229 18.11 11.78 1.90
N SER A 230 18.14 12.07 0.60
CA SER A 230 17.36 13.16 -0.04
C SER A 230 16.83 12.85 -1.45
N ARG A 231 17.01 11.62 -1.93
CA ARG A 231 16.65 11.20 -3.30
C ARG A 231 16.14 9.75 -3.31
N ALA A 232 15.20 9.43 -4.19
CA ALA A 232 14.93 8.06 -4.60
C ALA A 232 15.65 7.86 -5.92
N VAL A 233 16.64 6.99 -5.90
CA VAL A 233 17.45 6.70 -7.06
C VAL A 233 16.93 5.39 -7.63
N VAL A 234 16.35 5.49 -8.82
CA VAL A 234 15.91 4.31 -9.56
C VAL A 234 17.15 3.71 -10.19
N TYR A 235 17.59 2.59 -9.59
CA TYR A 235 18.86 1.95 -9.85
C TYR A 235 18.70 0.93 -10.98
N ASN A 236 18.59 1.45 -12.20
CA ASN A 236 18.60 0.69 -13.45
C ASN A 236 20.02 0.18 -13.80
N SER A 237 20.66 -0.49 -12.84
CA SER A 237 21.89 -1.25 -13.09
C SER A 237 21.54 -2.51 -13.88
N LEU A 238 21.65 -2.39 -15.19
CA LEU A 238 21.10 -3.34 -16.15
C LEU A 238 22.17 -4.18 -16.86
N THR A 239 23.48 -3.84 -16.76
CA THR A 239 24.52 -4.44 -17.63
C THR A 239 25.73 -5.08 -16.92
N SER A 240 26.15 -4.63 -15.73
CA SER A 240 27.28 -5.23 -15.00
C SER A 240 27.23 -4.85 -13.50
N PRO A 241 27.82 -5.66 -12.58
CA PRO A 241 28.11 -5.21 -11.22
C PRO A 241 28.93 -3.90 -11.17
N ASP A 242 29.85 -3.73 -12.11
CA ASP A 242 30.82 -2.61 -12.13
C ASP A 242 30.43 -1.46 -13.09
N GLU A 243 29.38 -1.63 -13.91
CA GLU A 243 28.94 -0.61 -14.89
C GLU A 243 27.51 -0.15 -14.63
N VAL A 244 27.34 0.79 -13.70
CA VAL A 244 26.06 1.48 -13.46
C VAL A 244 25.79 2.50 -14.58
N LYS A 245 25.38 1.99 -15.76
CA LYS A 245 25.23 2.77 -17.01
C LYS A 245 23.96 3.62 -17.13
N ALA A 246 23.06 3.56 -16.16
CA ALA A 246 21.95 4.49 -16.01
C ALA A 246 21.60 4.63 -14.52
N LYS A 247 21.92 5.78 -13.92
CA LYS A 247 21.19 6.22 -12.71
C LYS A 247 20.11 7.19 -13.17
N GLN A 248 18.91 7.03 -12.64
CA GLN A 248 17.84 8.00 -12.87
C GLN A 248 17.21 8.33 -11.53
N SER A 249 17.33 9.59 -11.11
CA SER A 249 17.01 10.01 -9.75
C SER A 249 15.83 10.97 -9.72
N ALA A 250 14.84 10.62 -8.91
CA ALA A 250 13.79 11.52 -8.46
C ALA A 250 14.22 12.19 -7.14
N GLN A 251 13.88 13.46 -6.94
CA GLN A 251 14.12 14.12 -5.65
C GLN A 251 13.05 13.71 -4.65
N THR A 252 13.45 13.23 -3.47
CA THR A 252 12.53 12.72 -2.44
C THR A 252 12.84 13.29 -1.08
N PHE A 253 12.46 14.56 -0.93
CA PHE A 253 12.49 15.32 0.32
C PHE A 253 13.91 15.59 0.85
N THR A 254 13.97 16.36 1.92
CA THR A 254 15.15 16.52 2.76
C THR A 254 14.74 16.04 4.14
N SER A 255 15.39 15.01 4.69
CA SER A 255 15.08 14.52 6.04
C SER A 255 15.26 15.62 7.08
N THR A 256 14.27 15.84 7.93
CA THR A 256 14.38 16.81 9.03
C THR A 256 15.35 16.29 10.09
N TYR A 257 16.22 17.17 10.61
CA TYR A 257 17.14 16.80 11.67
C TYR A 257 16.38 16.31 12.92
N GLY A 258 16.59 15.06 13.31
CA GLY A 258 15.90 14.40 14.42
C GLY A 258 14.84 13.37 14.03
N GLU A 259 14.50 13.23 12.74
CA GLU A 259 13.69 12.10 12.26
C GLU A 259 14.40 10.77 12.49
N THR A 260 13.65 9.77 12.99
CA THR A 260 14.14 8.38 13.19
C THR A 260 13.63 7.42 12.12
N SER A 261 12.48 7.73 11.52
CA SER A 261 11.88 7.03 10.38
C SER A 261 11.36 8.02 9.35
N ILE A 262 11.44 7.66 8.07
CA ILE A 262 10.96 8.44 6.94
C ILE A 262 9.92 7.60 6.20
N ASP A 263 8.68 8.06 6.16
CA ASP A 263 7.63 7.48 5.33
C ASP A 263 7.83 7.91 3.88
N THR A 264 7.74 6.98 2.94
CA THR A 264 7.91 7.27 1.51
C THR A 264 7.04 6.34 0.67
N SER A 265 6.24 6.90 -0.22
CA SER A 265 5.69 6.17 -1.36
C SER A 265 6.42 6.56 -2.64
N ILE A 266 6.66 5.57 -3.51
CA ILE A 266 7.41 5.73 -4.75
C ILE A 266 6.71 4.98 -5.87
N GLY A 267 6.48 5.67 -6.98
CA GLY A 267 6.08 5.10 -8.26
C GLY A 267 7.21 5.19 -9.26
N ALA A 268 7.40 4.13 -10.05
CA ALA A 268 8.32 4.11 -11.17
C ALA A 268 7.65 3.54 -12.42
N VAL A 269 7.52 4.38 -13.45
CA VAL A 269 6.97 4.01 -14.77
C VAL A 269 8.12 3.60 -15.68
N PHE A 270 7.98 2.44 -16.29
CA PHE A 270 8.93 1.86 -17.23
C PHE A 270 8.29 1.67 -18.60
N LYS A 271 8.99 2.11 -19.65
CA LYS A 271 8.65 1.86 -21.07
C LYS A 271 9.81 1.08 -21.69
N THR A 272 9.56 -0.17 -22.01
CA THR A 272 10.58 -1.17 -22.31
C THR A 272 11.54 -1.36 -21.13
N ASN A 273 12.83 -1.02 -21.27
CA ASN A 273 13.81 -1.02 -20.19
C ASN A 273 14.09 0.40 -19.64
N GLU A 274 13.46 1.43 -20.20
CA GLU A 274 13.70 2.83 -19.86
C GLU A 274 12.72 3.26 -18.76
N PHE A 275 13.23 3.87 -17.69
CA PHE A 275 12.38 4.49 -16.68
C PHE A 275 12.07 5.92 -17.12
N THR A 276 10.79 6.24 -17.26
CA THR A 276 10.35 7.47 -17.96
C THR A 276 9.65 8.47 -17.05
N SER A 277 9.14 8.05 -15.90
CA SER A 277 8.39 8.91 -14.98
C SER A 277 8.46 8.40 -13.55
N ALA A 278 8.65 9.32 -12.62
CA ALA A 278 8.68 9.06 -11.19
C ALA A 278 7.46 9.66 -10.49
N PHE A 279 7.00 9.00 -9.44
CA PHE A 279 6.05 9.57 -8.49
C PHE A 279 6.58 9.38 -7.06
N VAL A 280 6.32 10.33 -6.18
CA VAL A 280 6.85 10.37 -4.81
C VAL A 280 5.83 11.04 -3.87
N ASN A 281 5.39 10.34 -2.82
CA ASN A 281 4.36 10.82 -1.88
C ASN A 281 3.16 11.48 -2.59
N GLY A 282 2.64 10.80 -3.62
CA GLY A 282 1.52 11.25 -4.45
C GLY A 282 1.86 12.24 -5.59
N VAL A 283 3.09 12.78 -5.67
CA VAL A 283 3.47 13.87 -6.59
C VAL A 283 4.38 13.37 -7.71
N ALA A 284 4.16 13.79 -8.95
CA ALA A 284 5.08 13.51 -10.06
C ALA A 284 6.43 14.21 -9.84
N SER A 285 7.54 13.49 -10.03
CA SER A 285 8.90 14.03 -9.89
C SER A 285 9.65 13.94 -11.22
N GLU A 286 10.48 14.94 -11.51
CA GLU A 286 11.32 14.95 -12.69
C GLU A 286 12.36 13.82 -12.64
N VAL A 287 12.66 13.25 -13.82
CA VAL A 287 13.59 12.14 -13.97
C VAL A 287 14.91 12.69 -14.52
N GLU A 288 15.86 12.99 -13.64
CA GLU A 288 17.23 13.34 -14.05
C GLU A 288 17.92 12.13 -14.69
N ALA A 289 18.33 12.26 -15.95
CA ALA A 289 19.11 11.24 -16.66
C ALA A 289 20.62 11.42 -16.38
N LEU A 290 21.16 10.63 -15.45
CA LEU A 290 22.60 10.62 -15.17
C LEU A 290 23.31 9.69 -16.17
N THR A 291 23.78 10.31 -17.25
CA THR A 291 24.87 9.87 -18.15
C THR A 291 24.76 8.43 -18.69
N VAL A 292 24.07 8.27 -19.82
CA VAL A 292 23.90 6.97 -20.49
C VAL A 292 24.68 6.94 -21.82
N SER A 293 25.60 5.99 -21.99
CA SER A 293 26.36 5.82 -23.25
C SER A 293 25.62 4.97 -24.31
N SER A 294 24.59 4.23 -23.90
CA SER A 294 23.89 3.23 -24.71
C SER A 294 22.60 2.80 -23.99
N VAL A 295 21.47 2.69 -24.68
CA VAL A 295 20.20 2.23 -24.10
C VAL A 295 20.41 0.88 -23.39
N PRO A 296 20.15 0.78 -22.08
CA PRO A 296 20.49 -0.41 -21.33
C PRO A 296 19.53 -1.58 -21.59
N THR A 297 20.06 -2.80 -21.49
CA THR A 297 19.28 -4.04 -21.62
C THR A 297 19.69 -5.03 -20.54
N PHE A 298 18.72 -5.65 -19.87
CA PHE A 298 18.95 -6.61 -18.78
C PHE A 298 20.02 -7.66 -19.15
N LYS A 299 21.08 -7.77 -18.34
CA LYS A 299 22.05 -8.86 -18.36
C LYS A 299 21.35 -10.17 -17.93
N GLY A 300 20.74 -10.85 -18.89
CA GLY A 300 19.91 -12.04 -18.64
C GLY A 300 18.48 -11.69 -18.21
N ALA A 301 17.65 -12.70 -18.08
CA ALA A 301 16.27 -12.57 -17.63
C ALA A 301 16.22 -12.43 -16.09
N PRO A 302 15.61 -11.39 -15.50
CA PRO A 302 15.18 -11.45 -14.10
C PRO A 302 14.06 -12.50 -13.92
N GLU A 303 14.11 -13.21 -12.79
CA GLU A 303 13.23 -14.35 -12.50
C GLU A 303 12.26 -14.05 -11.35
N CYS A 304 12.71 -13.32 -10.32
CA CYS A 304 11.92 -12.85 -9.17
C CYS A 304 12.20 -11.37 -8.85
N ILE A 305 11.27 -10.78 -8.09
CA ILE A 305 11.44 -9.47 -7.45
C ILE A 305 11.64 -9.71 -5.95
N ARG A 306 12.73 -9.22 -5.37
CA ARG A 306 12.97 -9.26 -3.92
C ARG A 306 12.78 -7.87 -3.31
N LEU A 307 11.82 -7.74 -2.41
CA LEU A 307 11.49 -6.53 -1.66
C LEU A 307 12.41 -6.37 -0.45
N GLY A 308 12.93 -5.17 -0.24
CA GLY A 308 13.92 -4.86 0.81
C GLY A 308 15.33 -5.41 0.58
N PHE A 309 15.53 -6.24 -0.45
CA PHE A 309 16.78 -6.93 -0.73
C PHE A 309 17.83 -6.05 -1.43
N SER A 310 19.08 -6.19 -0.99
CA SER A 310 20.26 -5.74 -1.72
C SER A 310 21.39 -6.75 -1.54
N PRO A 311 22.02 -7.23 -2.64
CA PRO A 311 23.23 -8.07 -2.55
C PRO A 311 24.45 -7.26 -2.07
N GLU A 312 24.38 -5.93 -2.12
CA GLU A 312 25.37 -5.05 -1.52
C GLU A 312 25.11 -4.96 0.00
N ALA A 313 26.08 -5.42 0.80
CA ALA A 313 26.03 -5.40 2.26
C ALA A 313 25.64 -4.03 2.82
N ASN A 314 24.86 -4.03 3.91
CA ASN A 314 24.35 -2.82 4.58
C ASN A 314 23.47 -1.89 3.72
N LYS A 315 22.96 -2.34 2.55
CA LYS A 315 22.01 -1.57 1.71
C LYS A 315 20.60 -2.19 1.60
N GLY A 316 20.28 -3.17 2.44
CA GLY A 316 18.91 -3.65 2.59
C GLY A 316 17.99 -2.60 3.23
N LEU A 317 16.67 -2.82 3.17
CA LEU A 317 15.69 -2.01 3.89
C LEU A 317 15.82 -2.23 5.40
N VAL A 318 15.71 -1.16 6.19
CA VAL A 318 15.44 -1.22 7.63
C VAL A 318 14.19 -0.40 7.92
N GLY A 319 13.30 -0.92 8.76
CA GLY A 319 12.00 -0.31 9.03
C GLY A 319 10.88 -1.23 8.54
N ARG A 320 10.00 -0.75 7.66
CA ARG A 320 8.78 -1.46 7.25
C ARG A 320 8.45 -1.31 5.78
N TYR A 321 7.95 -2.39 5.19
CA TYR A 321 7.15 -2.36 3.97
C TYR A 321 5.68 -2.28 4.33
N ILE A 322 4.98 -1.29 3.79
CA ILE A 322 3.54 -1.08 4.04
C ILE A 322 2.75 -1.69 2.89
N CYS A 323 3.13 -1.40 1.65
CA CYS A 323 2.35 -1.74 0.46
C CYS A 323 3.25 -1.90 -0.77
N PHE A 324 2.92 -2.81 -1.70
CA PHE A 324 3.63 -2.98 -2.98
C PHE A 324 2.65 -3.33 -4.10
N ALA A 325 2.86 -2.81 -5.31
CA ALA A 325 2.05 -3.18 -6.46
C ALA A 325 2.81 -3.14 -7.80
N ILE A 326 2.30 -3.91 -8.76
CA ILE A 326 2.75 -3.90 -10.17
C ILE A 326 1.52 -3.73 -11.06
N VAL A 327 1.52 -2.70 -11.91
CA VAL A 327 0.47 -2.41 -12.90
C VAL A 327 1.04 -2.56 -14.30
N LYS A 328 0.33 -3.28 -15.19
CA LYS A 328 0.67 -3.47 -16.61
C LYS A 328 0.29 -2.27 -17.49
N ALA A 329 0.51 -1.06 -16.98
CA ALA A 329 0.20 0.21 -17.63
C ALA A 329 1.14 1.31 -17.10
N GLU A 330 1.20 2.43 -17.83
CA GLU A 330 1.68 3.71 -17.33
C GLU A 330 0.54 4.33 -16.50
N LEU A 331 0.76 4.55 -15.20
CA LEU A 331 -0.21 5.24 -14.36
C LEU A 331 -0.14 6.76 -14.58
N THR A 332 -1.31 7.40 -14.67
CA THR A 332 -1.42 8.85 -14.52
C THR A 332 -1.13 9.28 -13.08
N ALA A 333 -0.84 10.58 -12.86
CA ALA A 333 -0.70 11.13 -11.52
C ALA A 333 -1.95 10.96 -10.64
N ALA A 334 -3.14 10.91 -11.25
CA ALA A 334 -4.40 10.63 -10.56
C ALA A 334 -4.44 9.18 -10.06
N GLU A 335 -4.22 8.19 -10.95
CA GLU A 335 -4.21 6.77 -10.59
C GLU A 335 -3.06 6.40 -9.63
N PHE A 336 -1.92 7.10 -9.70
CA PHE A 336 -0.88 6.96 -8.70
C PHE A 336 -1.32 7.48 -7.33
N SER A 337 -2.01 8.62 -7.27
CA SER A 337 -2.57 9.15 -6.02
C SER A 337 -3.68 8.25 -5.45
N GLU A 338 -4.48 7.62 -6.32
CA GLU A 338 -5.41 6.56 -5.93
C GLU A 338 -4.67 5.38 -5.30
N LEU A 339 -3.67 4.83 -5.98
CA LEU A 339 -2.86 3.73 -5.45
C LEU A 339 -2.15 4.11 -4.13
N ASP A 340 -1.70 5.36 -4.00
CA ASP A 340 -1.00 5.82 -2.80
C ASP A 340 -1.91 5.91 -1.57
N ALA A 341 -3.13 6.44 -1.72
CA ALA A 341 -4.08 6.54 -0.63
C ALA A 341 -4.91 5.25 -0.38
N LEU A 342 -4.76 4.21 -1.21
CA LEU A 342 -5.09 2.82 -0.80
C LEU A 342 -4.08 2.27 0.21
N CYS A 343 -2.81 2.58 -0.01
CA CYS A 343 -1.68 2.10 0.77
C CYS A 343 -1.37 2.94 2.02
N GLY A 344 -1.97 4.13 2.15
CA GLY A 344 -1.87 5.06 3.29
C GLY A 344 -2.64 4.63 4.52
#